data_AF-A0A7W1IB35-F1
#
_entry.id   AF-A0A7W1IB35-F1
#
_cell.length_a   1.000
_cell.length_b   1.000
_cell.length_c   1.000
_cell.angle_alpha   90.00
_cell.angle_beta   90.00
_cell.angle_gamma   90.00
#
_symmetry.space_group_name_H-M   'P 1'
#
loop_
_entity.id
_entity.type
_entity.pdbx_description
1 polymer ?
#
loop_
_entity_poly.entity_id
_entity_poly.type
_entity_poly.pdbx_seq_one_letter_code
_entity_poly.pdbx_strand_id
1 'polypeptide(L)'
;MDSRTAAHSLNKIADVLDAVGEQKFKSRAYRKAAKSILSLDSDDLAPLLASGELADTPNVGPATLSVVRDLIETGESSYLTELTVGIPEGLMQRLFIHAVISASQLVEAVRRHPDVTRAEVAGDIRRRLEV
;
A
#
# COMPACT_ATOMS: atom_id res chain seq x y z
N MET A 1 -12.55 11.54 -5.42
CA MET A 1 -11.24 10.90 -5.11
C MET A 1 -10.30 11.27 -6.24
N ASP A 2 -9.19 11.95 -5.96
CA ASP A 2 -8.27 12.42 -7.01
C ASP A 2 -7.27 11.34 -7.47
N SER A 3 -6.68 11.54 -8.66
CA SER A 3 -5.69 10.66 -9.28
C SER A 3 -4.46 10.41 -8.39
N ARG A 4 -3.98 11.42 -7.65
CA ARG A 4 -2.78 11.34 -6.83
C ARG A 4 -3.04 10.45 -5.61
N THR A 5 -4.17 10.62 -4.95
CA THR A 5 -4.59 9.83 -3.79
C THR A 5 -4.85 8.36 -4.16
N ALA A 6 -5.51 8.10 -5.29
CA ALA A 6 -5.70 6.74 -5.79
C ALA A 6 -4.37 6.06 -6.16
N ALA A 7 -3.51 6.75 -6.91
CA ALA A 7 -2.18 6.25 -7.27
C ALA A 7 -1.30 5.96 -6.05
N HIS A 8 -1.37 6.79 -5.02
CA HIS A 8 -0.68 6.57 -3.75
C HIS A 8 -1.12 5.27 -3.07
N SER A 9 -2.42 5.02 -3.01
CA SER A 9 -2.98 3.79 -2.43
C SER A 9 -2.56 2.54 -3.21
N LEU A 10 -2.56 2.61 -4.55
CA LEU A 10 -2.08 1.52 -5.40
C LEU A 10 -0.57 1.25 -5.20
N ASN A 11 0.24 2.30 -5.00
CA ASN A 11 1.65 2.14 -4.67
C ASN A 11 1.85 1.47 -3.30
N LYS A 12 1.06 1.84 -2.28
CA LYS A 12 1.09 1.15 -0.98
C LYS A 12 0.81 -0.34 -1.10
N ILE A 13 -0.18 -0.72 -1.92
CA ILE A 13 -0.48 -2.14 -2.19
C ILE A 13 0.75 -2.83 -2.82
N ALA A 14 1.36 -2.22 -3.83
CA ALA A 14 2.57 -2.79 -4.46
C ALA A 14 3.72 -2.94 -3.47
N ASP A 15 3.92 -1.94 -2.61
CA ASP A 15 4.91 -1.89 -1.55
C ASP A 15 4.71 -3.03 -0.53
N VAL A 16 3.48 -3.27 -0.06
CA VAL A 16 3.17 -4.42 0.81
C VAL A 16 3.46 -5.74 0.10
N LEU A 17 3.01 -5.89 -1.15
CA LEU A 17 3.19 -7.12 -1.92
C LEU A 17 4.67 -7.43 -2.21
N ASP A 18 5.49 -6.39 -2.49
CA ASP A 18 6.94 -6.54 -2.68
C ASP A 18 7.62 -7.00 -1.40
N ALA A 19 7.20 -6.48 -0.25
CA ALA A 19 7.78 -6.82 1.03
C ALA A 19 7.39 -8.22 1.52
N VAL A 20 6.19 -8.71 1.19
CA VAL A 20 5.81 -10.12 1.39
C VAL A 20 6.62 -11.05 0.48
N GLY A 21 7.11 -10.57 -0.67
CA GLY A 21 8.09 -11.28 -1.52
C GLY A 21 7.52 -12.38 -2.42
N GLU A 22 6.33 -12.91 -2.14
CA GLU A 22 5.70 -14.01 -2.88
C GLU A 22 4.90 -13.55 -4.12
N GLN A 23 4.52 -12.27 -4.20
CA GLN A 23 3.56 -11.76 -5.20
C GLN A 23 4.15 -10.67 -6.12
N LYS A 24 5.41 -10.83 -6.55
CA LYS A 24 6.16 -9.85 -7.39
C LYS A 24 5.45 -9.44 -8.67
N PHE A 25 4.71 -10.35 -9.31
CA PHE A 25 3.94 -10.03 -10.52
C PHE A 25 2.80 -9.03 -10.21
N LYS A 26 2.04 -9.28 -9.14
CA LYS A 26 0.95 -8.39 -8.72
C LYS A 26 1.47 -7.02 -8.29
N SER A 27 2.56 -6.97 -7.53
CA SER A 27 3.21 -5.70 -7.18
C SER A 27 3.52 -4.87 -8.43
N ARG A 28 4.19 -5.47 -9.43
CA ARG A 28 4.52 -4.77 -10.68
C ARG A 28 3.27 -4.29 -11.42
N ALA A 29 2.20 -5.07 -11.43
CA ALA A 29 0.93 -4.66 -12.02
C ALA A 29 0.35 -3.43 -11.31
N TYR A 30 0.30 -3.44 -9.97
CA TYR A 30 -0.16 -2.30 -9.17
C TYR A 30 0.71 -1.05 -9.36
N ARG A 31 2.04 -1.17 -9.46
CA ARG A 31 2.91 -0.02 -9.78
C ARG A 31 2.63 0.56 -11.16
N LYS A 32 2.38 -0.29 -12.16
CA LYS A 32 2.01 0.17 -13.52
C LYS A 32 0.66 0.87 -13.52
N ALA A 33 -0.33 0.29 -12.84
CA ALA A 33 -1.63 0.89 -12.66
C ALA A 33 -1.56 2.25 -11.96
N ALA A 34 -0.78 2.36 -10.88
CA ALA A 34 -0.58 3.62 -10.16
C ALA A 34 -0.04 4.72 -11.07
N LYS A 35 0.92 4.40 -11.95
CA LYS A 35 1.44 5.34 -12.95
C LYS A 35 0.35 5.76 -13.94
N SER A 36 -0.40 4.81 -14.50
CA SER A 36 -1.48 5.12 -15.43
C SER A 36 -2.56 6.00 -14.80
N ILE A 37 -3.00 5.70 -13.58
CA ILE A 37 -4.00 6.49 -12.84
C ILE A 37 -3.49 7.89 -12.52
N LEU A 38 -2.21 8.02 -12.13
CA LEU A 38 -1.60 9.32 -11.89
C LEU A 38 -1.55 10.17 -13.17
N SER A 39 -1.27 9.55 -14.32
CA SER A 39 -1.21 10.22 -15.62
C SER A 39 -2.56 10.73 -16.12
N LEU A 40 -3.69 10.30 -15.53
CA LEU A 40 -5.00 10.88 -15.84
C LEU A 40 -5.12 12.33 -15.34
N ASP A 41 -4.31 12.71 -14.35
CA ASP A 41 -4.26 14.05 -13.73
C ASP A 41 -5.66 14.64 -13.44
N SER A 42 -6.56 13.80 -12.93
CA SER A 42 -7.91 14.19 -12.56
C SER A 42 -8.01 14.52 -11.08
N ASP A 43 -8.70 15.61 -10.75
CA ASP A 43 -9.08 15.93 -9.38
C ASP A 43 -10.27 15.08 -8.88
N ASP A 44 -11.00 14.43 -9.78
CA ASP A 44 -12.03 13.46 -9.42
C ASP A 44 -12.16 12.30 -10.41
N LEU A 45 -11.97 11.07 -9.93
CA LEU A 45 -12.07 9.84 -10.71
C LEU A 45 -13.50 9.29 -10.80
N ALA A 46 -14.45 9.79 -10.00
CA ALA A 46 -15.82 9.26 -9.99
C ALA A 46 -16.52 9.34 -11.37
N PRO A 47 -16.40 10.42 -12.16
CA PRO A 47 -16.98 10.48 -13.50
C PRO A 47 -16.39 9.45 -14.47
N LEU A 48 -15.06 9.25 -14.42
CA LEU A 48 -14.34 8.27 -15.24
C LEU A 48 -14.70 6.83 -14.87
N LEU A 49 -14.95 6.56 -13.58
CA LEU A 49 -15.47 5.28 -13.12
C LEU A 49 -16.90 5.04 -13.64
N ALA A 50 -17.75 6.06 -13.62
CA ALA A 50 -19.13 5.97 -14.06
C ALA A 50 -19.26 5.81 -15.57
N SER A 51 -18.42 6.49 -16.37
CA SER A 51 -18.41 6.37 -17.82
C SER A 51 -17.76 5.09 -18.34
N GLY A 52 -17.00 4.38 -17.48
CA GLY A 52 -16.26 3.18 -17.84
C GLY A 52 -14.85 3.43 -18.39
N GLU A 53 -14.51 4.68 -18.69
CA GLU A 53 -13.18 5.08 -19.22
C GLU A 53 -12.02 4.68 -18.29
N LEU A 54 -12.29 4.62 -16.97
CA LEU A 54 -11.29 4.18 -16.02
C LEU A 54 -10.86 2.71 -16.24
N ALA A 55 -11.78 1.86 -16.69
CA ALA A 55 -11.49 0.46 -17.01
C ALA A 55 -10.69 0.30 -18.32
N ASP A 56 -10.83 1.25 -19.24
CA ASP A 56 -10.11 1.27 -20.52
C ASP A 56 -8.68 1.82 -20.38
N THR A 57 -8.36 2.39 -19.21
CA THR A 57 -7.04 2.96 -18.94
C THR A 57 -5.96 1.87 -18.99
N PRO A 58 -4.84 2.07 -19.70
CA PRO A 58 -3.78 1.08 -19.81
C PRO A 58 -3.30 0.56 -18.45
N ASN A 59 -3.08 -0.74 -18.33
CA ASN A 59 -2.66 -1.41 -17.08
C ASN A 59 -3.68 -1.37 -15.92
N VAL A 60 -4.90 -0.85 -16.13
CA VAL A 60 -5.99 -0.93 -15.15
C VAL A 60 -6.80 -2.19 -15.42
N GLY A 61 -6.46 -3.27 -14.71
CA GLY A 61 -7.23 -4.51 -14.74
C GLY A 61 -8.38 -4.53 -13.72
N PRO A 62 -9.21 -5.59 -13.71
CA PRO A 62 -10.36 -5.72 -12.81
C PRO A 62 -10.00 -5.56 -11.32
N ALA A 63 -8.85 -6.09 -10.88
CA ALA A 63 -8.39 -5.96 -9.50
C ALA A 63 -8.06 -4.49 -9.13
N THR A 64 -7.33 -3.79 -10.00
CA THR A 64 -7.06 -2.36 -9.84
C THR A 64 -8.36 -1.56 -9.82
N LEU A 65 -9.27 -1.84 -10.75
CA LEU A 65 -10.54 -1.15 -10.86
C LEU A 65 -11.38 -1.33 -9.59
N SER A 66 -11.40 -2.53 -9.01
CA SER A 66 -12.04 -2.80 -7.72
C SER A 66 -11.45 -1.94 -6.61
N VAL A 67 -10.12 -1.85 -6.52
CA VAL A 67 -9.46 -1.02 -5.50
C VAL A 67 -9.83 0.46 -5.67
N VAL A 68 -9.79 0.98 -6.90
CA VAL A 68 -10.11 2.40 -7.15
C VAL A 68 -11.59 2.69 -6.89
N ARG A 69 -12.47 1.73 -7.19
CA ARG A 69 -13.89 1.79 -6.82
C ARG A 69 -14.08 1.91 -5.32
N ASP A 70 -13.48 1.02 -4.53
CA ASP A 70 -13.57 1.08 -3.07
C ASP A 70 -13.11 2.45 -2.54
N LEU A 71 -12.01 2.95 -3.09
CA LEU A 71 -11.45 4.26 -2.72
C LEU A 71 -12.39 5.43 -3.07
N ILE A 72 -13.08 5.37 -4.20
CA ILE A 72 -14.07 6.38 -4.59
C ILE A 72 -15.32 6.31 -3.72
N GLU A 73 -15.82 5.10 -3.45
CA GLU A 73 -17.10 4.88 -2.78
C GLU A 73 -17.01 5.00 -1.25
N THR A 74 -15.90 4.53 -0.66
CA THR A 74 -15.74 4.42 0.80
C THR A 74 -14.59 5.26 1.37
N GLY A 75 -13.69 5.74 0.50
CA GLY A 75 -12.46 6.41 0.91
C GLY A 75 -11.33 5.46 1.31
N GLU A 76 -11.61 4.16 1.44
CA GLU A 76 -10.65 3.14 1.87
C GLU A 76 -10.57 1.99 0.86
N SER A 77 -9.51 1.17 0.94
CA SER A 77 -9.36 -0.03 0.11
C SER A 77 -9.48 -1.27 1.00
N SER A 78 -10.50 -2.10 0.74
CA SER A 78 -10.69 -3.37 1.42
C SER A 78 -9.47 -4.29 1.24
N TYR A 79 -8.94 -4.34 0.03
CA TYR A 79 -7.76 -5.14 -0.31
C TYR A 79 -6.48 -4.65 0.41
N LEU A 80 -6.25 -3.35 0.49
CA LEU A 80 -5.11 -2.83 1.25
C LEU A 80 -5.26 -3.13 2.75
N THR A 81 -6.47 -3.02 3.29
CA THR A 81 -6.76 -3.37 4.67
C THR A 81 -6.44 -4.85 4.94
N GLU A 82 -6.92 -5.75 4.09
CA GLU A 82 -6.64 -7.19 4.18
C GLU A 82 -5.13 -7.49 4.16
N LEU A 83 -4.40 -6.88 3.23
CA LEU A 83 -2.94 -7.06 3.11
C LEU A 83 -2.15 -6.54 4.32
N THR A 84 -2.75 -5.65 5.11
CA THR A 84 -2.09 -4.97 6.22
C THR A 84 -2.62 -5.37 7.59
N VAL A 85 -3.53 -6.35 7.64
CA VAL A 85 -3.97 -6.99 8.88
C VAL A 85 -2.74 -7.44 9.68
N GLY A 86 -2.64 -6.97 10.93
CA GLY A 86 -1.53 -7.27 11.83
C GLY A 86 -0.30 -6.35 11.68
N ILE A 87 -0.30 -5.42 10.73
CA ILE A 87 0.73 -4.36 10.63
C ILE A 87 0.22 -3.10 11.33
N PRO A 88 0.90 -2.60 12.39
CA PRO A 88 0.45 -1.39 13.07
C PRO A 88 0.48 -0.17 12.14
N GLU A 89 -0.59 0.62 12.14
CA GLU A 89 -0.80 1.76 11.22
C GLU A 89 0.34 2.80 11.25
N GLY A 90 0.90 3.05 12.45
CA GLY A 90 2.01 3.98 12.65
C GLY A 90 3.32 3.56 11.96
N LEU A 91 3.49 2.27 11.66
CA LEU A 91 4.64 1.77 10.91
C LEU A 91 4.48 2.03 9.40
N MET A 92 3.26 2.00 8.85
CA MET A 92 3.00 2.24 7.42
C MET A 92 3.17 3.70 6.97
N GLN A 93 2.94 4.66 7.87
CA GLN A 93 3.02 6.09 7.52
C GLN A 93 4.45 6.65 7.56
N ARG A 94 5.40 6.00 8.25
CA ARG A 94 6.71 6.61 8.59
C ARG A 94 7.93 5.72 8.41
N LEU A 95 7.76 4.43 8.15
CA LEU A 95 8.86 3.51 7.87
C LEU A 95 8.77 2.93 6.45
N PHE A 96 9.92 2.70 5.81
CA PHE A 96 10.00 1.92 4.58
C PHE A 96 9.22 0.62 4.79
N ILE A 97 8.21 0.34 3.96
CA ILE A 97 7.32 -0.82 4.11
C ILE A 97 8.09 -2.14 4.30
N HIS A 98 9.23 -2.25 3.63
CA HIS A 98 10.15 -3.37 3.72
C HIS A 98 10.75 -3.50 5.13
N ALA A 99 11.19 -2.38 5.71
CA ALA A 99 11.72 -2.34 7.07
C ALA A 99 10.63 -2.69 8.10
N VAL A 100 9.39 -2.21 7.91
CA VAL A 100 8.25 -2.56 8.76
C VAL A 100 8.01 -4.06 8.78
N ILE A 101 7.86 -4.66 7.60
CA ILE A 101 7.50 -6.07 7.47
C ILE A 101 8.63 -6.95 8.02
N SER A 102 9.89 -6.64 7.68
CA SER A 102 11.04 -7.34 8.26
C SER A 102 11.13 -7.16 9.78
N ALA A 103 10.91 -5.96 10.30
CA ALA A 103 10.95 -5.70 11.74
C ALA A 103 9.82 -6.41 12.49
N SER A 104 8.61 -6.46 11.93
CA SER A 104 7.47 -7.19 12.50
C SER A 104 7.76 -8.70 12.56
N GLN A 105 8.29 -9.28 11.48
CA GLN A 105 8.68 -10.70 11.47
C GLN A 105 9.76 -11.01 12.52
N LEU A 106 10.76 -10.13 12.63
CA LEU A 106 11.85 -10.27 13.61
C LEU A 106 11.35 -10.12 15.04
N VAL A 107 10.50 -9.12 15.33
CA VAL A 107 10.00 -8.91 16.68
C VAL A 107 9.13 -10.08 17.14
N GLU A 108 8.32 -10.66 16.26
CA GLU A 108 7.53 -11.87 16.55
C GLU A 108 8.40 -13.13 16.71
N ALA A 109 9.52 -13.23 16.01
CA ALA A 109 10.49 -14.29 16.26
C ALA A 109 11.15 -14.14 17.63
N VAL A 110 11.58 -12.94 17.99
CA VAL A 110 12.25 -12.63 19.26
C VAL A 110 11.31 -12.82 20.46
N ARG A 111 10.04 -12.42 20.34
CA ARG A 111 9.00 -12.63 21.39
C ARG A 111 8.76 -14.09 21.76
N ARG A 112 9.06 -15.03 20.85
CA ARG A 112 8.91 -16.47 21.10
C ARG A 112 10.06 -17.06 21.93
N HIS A 113 11.12 -16.32 22.18
CA HIS A 113 12.26 -16.82 22.96
C HIS A 113 11.94 -16.77 24.48
N PRO A 114 12.21 -17.86 25.24
CA PRO A 114 11.82 -17.96 26.65
C PRO A 114 12.44 -16.90 27.56
N ASP A 115 13.64 -16.43 27.24
CA ASP A 115 14.35 -15.41 28.03
C ASP A 115 13.94 -13.96 27.67
N VAL A 116 13.05 -13.77 26.68
CA VAL A 116 12.63 -12.44 26.26
C VAL A 116 11.37 -12.03 26.99
N THR A 117 11.48 -11.03 27.87
CA THR A 117 10.34 -10.50 28.64
C THR A 117 9.51 -9.49 27.85
N ARG A 118 10.15 -8.71 26.95
CA ARG A 118 9.50 -7.70 26.10
C ARG A 118 10.36 -7.41 24.87
N ALA A 119 9.71 -7.28 23.71
CA ALA A 119 10.36 -6.82 22.49
C ALA A 119 9.39 -5.96 21.67
N GLU A 120 9.90 -4.84 21.17
CA GLU A 120 9.17 -3.84 20.39
C GLU A 120 10.07 -3.31 19.27
N VAL A 121 9.44 -2.91 18.16
CA VAL A 121 10.16 -2.25 17.06
C VAL A 121 10.44 -0.80 17.47
N ALA A 122 11.72 -0.47 17.64
CA ALA A 122 12.16 0.89 17.95
C ALA A 122 12.48 1.68 16.66
N GLY A 123 11.97 2.91 16.57
CA GLY A 123 12.37 3.90 15.56
C GLY A 123 11.20 4.61 14.89
N ASP A 124 11.07 5.91 15.15
CA ASP A 124 10.58 6.85 14.14
C ASP A 124 11.79 7.05 13.19
N ILE A 125 11.67 6.91 11.88
CA ILE A 125 12.80 7.19 10.96
C ILE A 125 13.14 8.68 11.08
N ARG A 126 14.02 9.03 12.02
CA ARG A 126 14.60 10.37 12.20
C ARG A 126 15.99 10.48 11.60
N ARG A 127 16.32 9.69 10.57
CA ARG A 127 17.56 9.88 9.80
C ARG A 127 17.28 10.47 8.42
N ARG A 128 16.79 11.71 8.44
CA ARG A 128 17.06 12.67 7.36
C ARG A 128 17.08 14.15 7.81
N LEU A 129 17.32 14.40 9.10
CA LEU A 129 17.52 15.73 9.68
C LEU A 129 18.51 15.63 10.86
N GLU A 130 19.72 15.16 10.60
CA GLU A 130 20.88 15.60 11.38
C GLU A 130 21.63 16.54 10.43
N VAL A 131 21.42 17.85 10.64
CA VAL A 131 22.20 18.96 10.08
C VAL A 131 23.33 19.25 11.06
#